data_AF-A0A959V9Y0-F1
#
_entry.id   AF-A0A959V9Y0-F1
#
_cell.length_a   1.000
_cell.length_b   1.000
_cell.length_c   1.000
_cell.angle_alpha   90.00
_cell.angle_beta   90.00
_cell.angle_gamma   90.00
#
_symmetry.space_group_name_H-M   'P 1'
#
loop_
_entity.id
_entity.type
_entity.pdbx_description
1 polymer ?
#
loop_
_entity_poly.entity_id
_entity_poly.type
_entity_poly.pdbx_seq_one_letter_code
_entity_poly.pdbx_strand_id
1 'polypeptide(L)'
;LAVNTIVRDTPMTMLASATATSALTGKACSPNVVQWVTDAWAISHATSGAMLERGGDSWYFVTVNYALGNSIEADATAYIQSKGGKVLGSAKHPLGASDFSSFLLQAQASKAKVVALANAGPDTANSMKQAAEFNMRSQGQSLVAFLMFVNDVHAMGLKTAQGLLLTEAFYWDM
;
A
#
# COMPACT_ATOMS: atom_id res chain seq x y z
N LEU A 1 6.22 -15.43 -4.71
CA LEU A 1 7.41 -16.09 -4.11
C LEU A 1 7.51 -17.57 -4.49
N ALA A 2 6.47 -18.39 -4.28
CA ALA A 2 6.54 -19.82 -4.60
C ALA A 2 6.96 -20.13 -6.05
N VAL A 3 6.38 -19.44 -7.04
CA VAL A 3 6.72 -19.63 -8.47
C VAL A 3 8.20 -19.32 -8.75
N ASN A 4 8.75 -18.28 -8.10
CA ASN A 4 10.18 -17.94 -8.21
C ASN A 4 11.07 -19.11 -7.75
N THR A 5 10.70 -19.78 -6.65
CA THR A 5 11.44 -20.96 -6.18
C THR A 5 11.40 -22.09 -7.20
N ILE A 6 10.26 -22.32 -7.84
CA ILE A 6 10.10 -23.39 -8.84
C ILE A 6 10.97 -23.15 -10.07
N VAL A 7 11.09 -21.90 -10.54
CA VAL A 7 11.82 -21.59 -11.78
C VAL A 7 13.33 -21.39 -11.59
N ARG A 8 13.83 -21.27 -10.35
CA ARG A 8 15.21 -20.86 -10.02
C ARG A 8 16.29 -21.76 -10.62
N ASP A 9 16.04 -23.06 -10.73
CA ASP A 9 17.01 -24.04 -11.24
C ASP A 9 16.60 -24.57 -12.61
N THR A 10 15.85 -23.77 -13.36
CA THR A 10 15.32 -24.11 -14.68
C THR A 10 15.79 -23.10 -15.72
N PRO A 11 15.73 -23.40 -17.03
CA PRO A 11 15.97 -22.41 -18.07
C PRO A 11 14.80 -21.42 -18.26
N MET A 12 13.75 -21.49 -17.44
CA MET A 12 12.55 -20.66 -17.59
C MET A 12 12.76 -19.27 -16.98
N THR A 13 12.20 -18.24 -17.61
CA THR A 13 12.12 -16.88 -17.07
C THR A 13 10.71 -16.62 -16.53
N MET A 14 10.62 -16.08 -15.32
CA MET A 14 9.40 -15.56 -14.73
C MET A 14 9.34 -14.05 -14.90
N LEU A 15 8.39 -13.57 -15.70
CA LEU A 15 7.99 -12.17 -15.72
C LEU A 15 6.93 -11.93 -14.63
N ALA A 16 7.35 -11.32 -13.53
CA ALA A 16 6.47 -10.98 -12.41
C ALA A 16 5.82 -9.62 -12.65
N SER A 17 4.66 -9.59 -13.31
CA SER A 17 3.91 -8.36 -13.66
C SER A 17 2.74 -8.03 -12.73
N ALA A 18 2.14 -9.03 -12.08
CA ALA A 18 0.95 -8.87 -11.22
C ALA A 18 1.28 -8.96 -9.72
N THR A 19 2.55 -8.76 -9.34
CA THR A 19 3.01 -8.83 -7.96
C THR A 19 4.03 -7.74 -7.70
N ALA A 20 3.98 -7.17 -6.49
CA ALA A 20 4.76 -5.99 -6.14
C ALA A 20 5.64 -6.19 -4.90
N THR A 21 5.85 -7.41 -4.38
CA THR A 21 6.74 -7.55 -3.21
C THR A 21 8.21 -7.27 -3.58
N SER A 22 8.86 -6.37 -2.84
CA SER A 22 10.31 -6.09 -2.98
C SER A 22 11.18 -7.31 -2.66
N ALA A 23 10.62 -8.37 -2.09
CA ALA A 23 11.36 -9.60 -1.85
C ALA A 23 11.82 -10.28 -3.16
N LEU A 24 11.09 -10.11 -4.27
CA LEU A 24 11.43 -10.74 -5.56
C LEU A 24 12.71 -10.17 -6.19
N THR A 25 12.99 -8.89 -5.97
CA THR A 25 14.21 -8.20 -6.42
C THR A 25 15.22 -8.01 -5.28
N GLY A 26 14.84 -8.29 -4.03
CA GLY A 26 15.69 -8.28 -2.85
C GLY A 26 16.08 -9.68 -2.38
N LYS A 27 15.72 -10.05 -1.15
CA LYS A 27 16.18 -11.29 -0.48
C LYS A 27 15.90 -12.60 -1.22
N ALA A 28 14.90 -12.63 -2.11
CA ALA A 28 14.56 -13.79 -2.92
C ALA A 28 14.93 -13.59 -4.39
N CYS A 29 15.84 -12.67 -4.72
CA CYS A 29 16.30 -12.45 -6.10
C CYS A 29 16.81 -13.75 -6.75
N SER A 30 16.62 -13.84 -8.05
CA SER A 30 16.99 -14.99 -8.88
C SER A 30 17.32 -14.50 -10.29
N PRO A 31 18.30 -15.10 -11.01
CA PRO A 31 18.58 -14.74 -12.40
C PRO A 31 17.38 -15.01 -13.33
N ASN A 32 16.42 -15.83 -12.90
CA ASN A 32 15.23 -16.19 -13.67
C ASN A 32 14.08 -15.19 -13.54
N VAL A 33 14.21 -14.11 -12.76
CA VAL A 33 13.09 -13.20 -12.47
C VAL A 33 13.34 -11.82 -13.03
N VAL A 34 12.35 -11.36 -13.79
CA VAL A 34 12.18 -9.94 -14.12
C VAL A 34 10.91 -9.47 -13.44
N GLN A 35 11.03 -8.54 -12.50
CA GLN A 35 9.86 -7.87 -11.92
C GLN A 35 9.55 -6.65 -12.78
N TRP A 36 8.35 -6.64 -13.35
CA TRP A 36 7.92 -5.66 -14.33
C TRP A 36 6.71 -4.88 -13.81
N VAL A 37 6.55 -3.63 -14.26
CA VAL A 37 5.58 -2.63 -13.78
C VAL A 37 6.05 -1.89 -12.52
N THR A 38 6.12 -2.57 -11.37
CA THR A 38 6.40 -1.90 -10.09
C THR A 38 6.80 -2.88 -8.98
N ASP A 39 7.29 -2.34 -7.88
CA ASP A 39 7.51 -3.04 -6.61
C ASP A 39 7.13 -2.16 -5.40
N ALA A 40 7.10 -2.77 -4.22
CA ALA A 40 6.68 -2.09 -3.00
C ALA A 40 7.67 -1.00 -2.62
N TRP A 41 8.95 -1.11 -3.00
CA TRP A 41 9.93 -0.06 -2.82
C TRP A 41 9.54 1.18 -3.63
N ALA A 42 9.30 1.04 -4.93
CA ALA A 42 8.95 2.14 -5.84
C ALA A 42 7.65 2.82 -5.43
N ILE A 43 6.61 2.03 -5.17
CA ILE A 43 5.31 2.52 -4.69
C ILE A 43 5.47 3.28 -3.38
N SER A 44 6.22 2.72 -2.44
CA SER A 44 6.36 3.31 -1.11
C SER A 44 7.15 4.61 -1.16
N HIS A 45 8.25 4.66 -1.90
CA HIS A 45 9.08 5.85 -2.02
C HIS A 45 8.34 6.98 -2.72
N ALA A 46 7.65 6.70 -3.82
CA ALA A 46 6.88 7.71 -4.55
C ALA A 46 5.72 8.25 -3.72
N THR A 47 4.92 7.36 -3.15
CA THR A 47 3.71 7.74 -2.42
C THR A 47 4.04 8.44 -1.10
N SER A 48 4.97 7.90 -0.32
CA SER A 48 5.39 8.53 0.93
C SER A 48 6.15 9.84 0.69
N GLY A 49 6.96 9.93 -0.37
CA GLY A 49 7.64 11.17 -0.77
C GLY A 49 6.66 12.29 -1.04
N ALA A 50 5.68 12.05 -1.91
CA ALA A 50 4.64 13.02 -2.24
C ALA A 50 3.84 13.46 -1.00
N MET A 51 3.57 12.55 -0.07
CA MET A 51 2.84 12.86 1.17
C MET A 51 3.67 13.65 2.19
N LEU A 52 4.95 13.36 2.32
CA LEU A 52 5.85 14.12 3.19
C LEU A 52 6.01 15.57 2.70
N GLU A 53 6.15 15.77 1.39
CA GLU A 53 6.18 17.10 0.77
C GLU A 53 4.89 17.90 1.02
N ARG A 54 3.77 17.21 1.20
CA ARG A 54 2.47 17.78 1.58
C ARG A 54 2.29 17.96 3.10
N GLY A 55 3.33 17.75 3.90
CA GLY A 55 3.31 17.92 5.36
C GLY A 55 2.77 16.72 6.14
N GLY A 56 2.57 15.57 5.48
CA GLY A 56 2.21 14.29 6.10
C GLY A 56 3.40 13.64 6.80
N ASP A 57 3.79 14.17 7.95
CA ASP A 57 4.99 13.75 8.70
C ASP A 57 4.75 12.69 9.78
N SER A 58 3.49 12.31 10.05
CA SER A 58 3.14 11.26 11.01
C SER A 58 2.15 10.26 10.42
N TRP A 59 2.47 8.97 10.56
CA TRP A 59 1.83 7.88 9.83
C TRP A 59 1.30 6.79 10.76
N TYR A 60 0.17 6.19 10.40
CA TYR A 60 -0.33 4.96 11.00
C TYR A 60 -0.71 3.98 9.89
N PHE A 61 -0.25 2.74 10.00
CA PHE A 61 -0.48 1.73 8.96
C PHE A 61 -1.67 0.82 9.28
N VAL A 62 -2.47 0.53 8.26
CA VAL A 62 -3.44 -0.57 8.25
C VAL A 62 -2.98 -1.54 7.17
N THR A 63 -2.48 -2.69 7.60
CA THR A 63 -1.63 -3.54 6.75
C THR A 63 -2.19 -4.95 6.62
N VAL A 64 -2.28 -5.45 5.39
CA VAL A 64 -2.69 -6.82 5.12
C VAL A 64 -1.59 -7.80 5.53
N ASN A 65 -1.95 -8.85 6.27
CA ASN A 65 -1.00 -9.76 6.89
C ASN A 65 -0.45 -10.84 5.94
N TYR A 66 0.27 -10.42 4.90
CA TYR A 66 1.10 -11.29 4.06
C TYR A 66 2.26 -10.51 3.43
N ALA A 67 3.02 -11.17 2.54
CA ALA A 67 4.25 -10.63 1.96
C ALA A 67 4.11 -9.23 1.35
N LEU A 68 3.02 -8.92 0.64
CA LEU A 68 2.83 -7.60 0.02
C LEU A 68 2.72 -6.49 1.08
N GLY A 69 1.74 -6.59 1.99
CA GLY A 69 1.50 -5.57 3.02
C GLY A 69 2.72 -5.37 3.91
N ASN A 70 3.39 -6.47 4.30
CA ASN A 70 4.62 -6.39 5.08
C ASN A 70 5.78 -5.71 4.32
N SER A 71 5.87 -5.89 2.99
CA SER A 71 6.90 -5.21 2.19
C SER A 71 6.60 -3.71 2.10
N ILE A 72 5.34 -3.34 1.80
CA ILE A 72 4.91 -1.95 1.71
C ILE A 72 5.17 -1.21 3.03
N GLU A 73 4.70 -1.76 4.15
CA GLU A 73 4.89 -1.12 5.46
C GLU A 73 6.37 -0.95 5.80
N ALA A 74 7.21 -1.96 5.55
CA ALA A 74 8.64 -1.89 5.84
C ALA A 74 9.34 -0.83 4.96
N ASP A 75 9.11 -0.87 3.65
CA ASP A 75 9.74 0.04 2.69
C ASP A 75 9.29 1.49 2.91
N ALA A 76 7.99 1.71 3.15
CA ALA A 76 7.45 3.02 3.46
C ALA A 76 7.97 3.54 4.81
N THR A 77 7.99 2.70 5.85
CA THR A 77 8.50 3.09 7.18
C THR A 77 9.96 3.53 7.10
N ALA A 78 10.82 2.74 6.43
CA ALA A 78 12.22 3.07 6.26
C ALA A 78 12.40 4.41 5.52
N TYR A 79 11.65 4.63 4.44
CA TYR A 79 11.70 5.89 3.71
C TYR A 79 11.20 7.08 4.55
N ILE A 80 10.04 6.96 5.19
CA ILE A 80 9.44 8.00 6.04
C ILE A 80 10.42 8.43 7.13
N GLN A 81 11.01 7.48 7.84
CA GLN A 81 11.97 7.75 8.92
C GLN A 81 13.25 8.39 8.38
N SER A 82 13.74 7.96 7.21
CA SER A 82 14.92 8.57 6.58
C SER A 82 14.73 10.04 6.20
N LYS A 83 13.47 10.48 6.05
CA LYS A 83 13.08 11.86 5.73
C LYS A 83 12.62 12.65 6.96
N GLY A 84 12.80 12.11 8.17
CA GLY A 84 12.44 12.77 9.44
C GLY A 84 10.96 12.65 9.82
N GLY A 85 10.17 11.87 9.08
CA GLY A 85 8.80 11.52 9.47
C GLY A 85 8.75 10.45 10.57
N LYS A 86 7.55 10.23 11.11
CA LYS A 86 7.30 9.30 12.22
C LYS A 86 6.22 8.29 11.86
N VAL A 87 6.40 7.06 12.30
CA VAL A 87 5.36 6.02 12.28
C VAL A 87 4.87 5.83 13.71
N LEU A 88 3.60 6.14 13.95
CA LEU A 88 2.97 6.12 15.27
C LEU A 88 2.42 4.74 15.66
N GLY A 89 2.27 3.86 14.69
CA GLY A 89 1.81 2.49 14.91
C GLY A 89 1.33 1.82 13.64
N SER A 90 0.86 0.59 13.81
CA SER A 90 0.30 -0.23 12.74
C SER A 90 -0.75 -1.20 13.29
N ALA A 91 -1.82 -1.45 12.54
CA ALA A 91 -2.76 -2.52 12.77
C ALA A 91 -2.70 -3.52 11.60
N LYS A 92 -2.64 -4.82 11.91
CA LYS A 92 -2.63 -5.88 10.90
C LYS A 92 -4.04 -6.45 10.73
N HIS A 93 -4.47 -6.63 9.48
CA HIS A 93 -5.74 -7.30 9.15
C HIS A 93 -5.48 -8.57 8.32
N PRO A 94 -6.36 -9.60 8.41
CA PRO A 94 -6.28 -10.74 7.50
C PRO A 94 -6.63 -10.33 6.06
N LEU A 95 -6.10 -11.08 5.09
CA LEU A 95 -6.48 -10.92 3.68
C LEU A 95 -7.98 -11.21 3.50
N GLY A 96 -8.69 -10.33 2.80
CA GLY A 96 -10.12 -10.48 2.55
C GLY A 96 -10.99 -10.15 3.77
N ALA A 97 -10.54 -9.23 4.61
CA ALA A 97 -11.33 -8.75 5.74
C ALA A 97 -12.60 -8.04 5.24
N SER A 98 -13.75 -8.33 5.87
CA SER A 98 -15.02 -7.65 5.58
C SER A 98 -15.28 -6.46 6.52
N ASP A 99 -14.69 -6.48 7.71
CA ASP A 99 -14.81 -5.43 8.72
C ASP A 99 -13.42 -4.88 9.08
N PHE A 100 -13.25 -3.56 8.87
CA PHE A 100 -12.06 -2.79 9.16
C PHE A 100 -12.24 -1.85 10.35
N SER A 101 -13.41 -1.84 10.99
CA SER A 101 -13.80 -0.86 12.01
C SER A 101 -12.77 -0.74 13.12
N SER A 102 -12.35 -1.86 13.70
CA SER A 102 -11.39 -1.87 14.81
C SER A 102 -10.00 -1.35 14.40
N PHE A 103 -9.53 -1.67 13.18
CA PHE A 103 -8.24 -1.22 12.67
C PHE A 103 -8.25 0.28 12.35
N LEU A 104 -9.35 0.77 11.77
CA LEU A 104 -9.54 2.17 11.42
C LEU A 104 -9.73 3.05 12.66
N LEU A 105 -10.45 2.56 13.68
CA LEU A 105 -10.59 3.28 14.95
C LEU A 105 -9.24 3.42 15.68
N GLN A 106 -8.38 2.40 15.64
CA GLN A 106 -7.01 2.52 16.15
C GLN A 106 -6.20 3.56 15.36
N ALA A 107 -6.31 3.55 14.02
CA ALA A 107 -5.67 4.55 13.18
C ALA A 107 -6.18 5.97 13.47
N GLN A 108 -7.47 6.13 13.74
CA GLN A 108 -8.07 7.40 14.12
C GLN A 108 -7.61 7.88 15.51
N ALA A 109 -7.54 6.96 16.47
CA ALA A 109 -7.08 7.25 17.82
C ALA A 109 -5.59 7.66 17.85
N SER A 110 -4.79 7.17 16.90
CA SER A 110 -3.35 7.50 16.79
C SER A 110 -3.05 8.97 16.52
N LYS A 111 -4.02 9.72 15.97
CA LYS A 111 -3.84 11.12 15.51
C LYS A 111 -2.72 11.30 14.46
N ALA A 112 -2.30 10.23 13.79
CA ALA A 112 -1.41 10.33 12.64
C ALA A 112 -2.04 11.23 11.56
N LYS A 113 -1.25 12.10 10.93
CA LYS A 113 -1.70 12.91 9.80
C LYS A 113 -2.04 12.06 8.58
N VAL A 114 -1.39 10.92 8.43
CA VAL A 114 -1.61 9.98 7.33
C VAL A 114 -2.00 8.60 7.86
N VAL A 115 -3.11 8.07 7.36
CA VAL A 115 -3.47 6.66 7.52
C VAL A 115 -3.18 5.94 6.21
N ALA A 116 -2.24 5.01 6.30
CA ALA A 116 -1.66 4.28 5.21
C ALA A 116 -2.31 2.90 5.06
N LEU A 117 -2.99 2.68 3.95
CA LEU A 117 -3.56 1.39 3.58
C LEU A 117 -2.50 0.58 2.82
N ALA A 118 -1.74 -0.23 3.56
CA ALA A 118 -0.76 -1.17 3.02
C ALA A 118 -1.46 -2.50 2.68
N ASN A 119 -2.42 -2.42 1.76
CA ASN A 119 -3.20 -3.52 1.22
C ASN A 119 -3.52 -3.25 -0.27
N ALA A 120 -4.41 -4.03 -0.87
CA ALA A 120 -4.76 -3.88 -2.28
C ALA A 120 -6.20 -4.36 -2.59
N GLY A 121 -6.73 -3.94 -3.73
CA GLY A 121 -7.95 -4.49 -4.32
C GLY A 121 -9.18 -4.36 -3.39
N PRO A 122 -9.96 -5.43 -3.17
CA PRO A 122 -11.16 -5.39 -2.34
C PRO A 122 -10.92 -4.92 -0.90
N ASP A 123 -9.76 -5.26 -0.31
CA ASP A 123 -9.41 -4.82 1.05
C ASP A 123 -9.25 -3.29 1.10
N THR A 124 -8.63 -2.70 0.07
CA THR A 124 -8.51 -1.24 -0.05
C THR A 124 -9.88 -0.59 -0.24
N ALA A 125 -10.74 -1.15 -1.11
CA ALA A 125 -12.08 -0.61 -1.34
C ALA A 125 -12.95 -0.66 -0.07
N ASN A 126 -12.91 -1.76 0.68
CA ASN A 126 -13.70 -1.92 1.91
C ASN A 126 -13.19 -1.02 3.03
N SER A 127 -11.87 -0.96 3.25
CA SER A 127 -11.28 -0.06 4.24
C SER A 127 -11.54 1.41 3.92
N MET A 128 -11.51 1.80 2.64
CA MET A 128 -11.87 3.16 2.21
C MET A 128 -13.33 3.52 2.47
N LYS A 129 -14.27 2.61 2.20
CA LYS A 129 -15.69 2.82 2.47
C LYS A 129 -15.94 3.03 3.97
N GLN A 130 -15.38 2.18 4.82
CA GLN A 130 -15.56 2.31 6.27
C GLN A 130 -14.81 3.52 6.85
N ALA A 131 -13.65 3.90 6.30
CA ALA A 131 -12.97 5.13 6.70
C ALA A 131 -13.81 6.38 6.39
N ALA A 132 -14.61 6.34 5.32
CA ALA A 132 -15.59 7.39 5.01
C ALA A 132 -16.76 7.42 6.01
N GLU A 133 -17.24 6.26 6.46
CA GLU A 133 -18.28 6.16 7.51
C GLU A 133 -17.82 6.78 8.84
N PHE A 134 -16.53 6.63 9.18
CA PHE A 134 -15.93 7.28 10.36
C PHE A 134 -15.53 8.74 10.15
N ASN A 135 -15.77 9.31 8.96
CA ASN A 135 -15.43 10.70 8.62
C ASN A 135 -13.94 11.04 8.88
N MET A 136 -13.02 10.08 8.72
CA MET A 136 -11.61 10.26 9.11
C MET A 136 -10.94 11.46 8.42
N ARG A 137 -11.29 11.70 7.15
CA ARG A 137 -10.80 12.87 6.39
C ARG A 137 -11.30 14.19 6.93
N SER A 138 -12.58 14.26 7.28
CA SER A 138 -13.17 15.44 7.90
C SER A 138 -12.57 15.74 9.29
N GLN A 139 -11.95 14.74 9.92
CA GLN A 139 -11.20 14.88 11.17
C GLN A 139 -9.71 15.23 10.96
N GLY A 140 -9.29 15.52 9.73
CA GLY A 140 -7.95 16.02 9.40
C GLY A 140 -6.92 14.96 9.05
N GLN A 141 -7.29 13.67 8.98
CA GLN A 141 -6.37 12.61 8.54
C GLN A 141 -6.47 12.38 7.03
N SER A 142 -5.33 12.37 6.35
CA SER A 142 -5.25 11.95 4.95
C SER A 142 -5.24 10.43 4.85
N LEU A 143 -5.97 9.89 3.87
CA LEU A 143 -5.97 8.46 3.55
C LEU A 143 -5.13 8.24 2.30
N VAL A 144 -4.23 7.26 2.36
CA VAL A 144 -3.32 6.90 1.27
C VAL A 144 -3.41 5.41 1.00
N ALA A 145 -3.53 5.04 -0.27
CA ALA A 145 -3.46 3.65 -0.70
C ALA A 145 -2.19 3.44 -1.51
N PHE A 146 -1.38 2.46 -1.11
CA PHE A 146 -0.11 2.19 -1.80
C PHE A 146 -0.36 1.42 -3.09
N LEU A 147 -1.27 0.44 -3.10
CA LEU A 147 -1.58 -0.32 -4.31
C LEU A 147 -3.06 -0.23 -4.63
N MET A 148 -3.40 0.66 -5.55
CA MET A 148 -4.76 0.88 -6.03
C MET A 148 -4.73 1.07 -7.54
N PHE A 149 -5.70 0.48 -8.22
CA PHE A 149 -5.85 0.55 -9.66
C PHE A 149 -7.14 1.24 -10.10
N VAL A 150 -7.23 1.61 -11.38
CA VAL A 150 -8.43 2.25 -11.96
C VAL A 150 -9.72 1.43 -11.74
N ASN A 151 -9.62 0.10 -11.78
CA ASN A 151 -10.77 -0.78 -11.50
C ASN A 151 -11.24 -0.68 -10.04
N ASP A 152 -10.34 -0.43 -9.09
CA ASP A 152 -10.69 -0.23 -7.69
C ASP A 152 -11.46 1.08 -7.51
N VAL A 153 -10.99 2.15 -8.18
CA VAL A 153 -11.67 3.45 -8.23
C VAL A 153 -13.07 3.32 -8.84
N HIS A 154 -13.20 2.61 -9.95
CA HIS A 154 -14.51 2.32 -10.56
C HIS A 154 -15.43 1.55 -9.61
N ALA A 155 -14.92 0.53 -8.92
CA ALA A 155 -15.71 -0.28 -8.00
C ALA A 155 -16.18 0.48 -6.75
N MET A 156 -15.38 1.43 -6.23
CA MET A 156 -15.75 2.21 -5.04
C MET A 156 -16.50 3.50 -5.35
N GLY A 157 -16.43 3.98 -6.60
CA GLY A 157 -17.03 5.22 -7.05
C GLY A 157 -16.27 6.48 -6.58
N LEU A 158 -16.37 7.55 -7.37
CA LEU A 158 -15.65 8.81 -7.13
C LEU A 158 -16.00 9.46 -5.80
N LYS A 159 -17.24 9.30 -5.30
CA LYS A 159 -17.64 9.83 -3.99
C LYS A 159 -16.76 9.29 -2.86
N THR A 160 -16.34 8.03 -2.94
CA THR A 160 -15.46 7.38 -1.97
C THR A 160 -13.99 7.69 -2.29
N ALA A 161 -13.62 7.61 -3.57
CA ALA A 161 -12.24 7.74 -4.02
C ALA A 161 -11.69 9.17 -4.02
N GLN A 162 -12.56 10.20 -4.09
CA GLN A 162 -12.15 11.61 -4.26
C GLN A 162 -11.04 12.01 -3.27
N GLY A 163 -10.01 12.72 -3.75
CA GLY A 163 -8.92 13.18 -2.90
C GLY A 163 -7.94 12.09 -2.44
N LEU A 164 -8.06 10.85 -2.94
CA LEU A 164 -6.98 9.88 -2.80
C LEU A 164 -5.76 10.29 -3.61
N LEU A 165 -4.59 10.07 -3.02
CA LEU A 165 -3.33 10.08 -3.72
C LEU A 165 -2.89 8.63 -3.92
N LEU A 166 -2.49 8.33 -5.14
CA LEU A 166 -2.07 7.00 -5.59
C LEU A 166 -0.84 7.15 -6.50
N THR A 167 -0.05 6.08 -6.57
CA THR A 167 1.09 5.96 -7.49
C THR A 167 0.76 4.85 -8.49
N GLU A 168 0.85 5.16 -9.77
CA GLU A 168 0.62 4.22 -10.87
C GLU A 168 1.78 4.27 -11.85
N ALA A 169 2.15 3.10 -12.38
CA ALA A 169 3.19 3.02 -13.42
C ALA A 169 2.66 3.45 -14.80
N PHE A 170 1.33 3.43 -14.98
CA PHE A 170 0.65 3.79 -16.22
C PHE A 170 -0.78 4.24 -15.94
N TYR A 171 -1.25 5.26 -16.66
CA TYR A 171 -2.65 5.68 -16.67
C TYR A 171 -3.09 5.92 -18.11
N TRP A 172 -4.28 5.43 -18.47
CA TRP A 172 -4.72 5.31 -19.87
C TRP A 172 -5.14 6.64 -20.51
N ASP A 173 -5.44 7.65 -19.70
CA ASP A 173 -6.02 8.95 -20.09
C ASP A 173 -5.19 10.12 -19.52
N MET A 174 -3.86 10.07 -19.69
CA MET A 174 -2.95 11.19 -19.36
C MET A 174 -2.71 12.09 -20.56
#